data_AF-H8FY65-F1
#
_entry.id   AF-H8FY65-F1
#
_cell.length_a   1.000
_cell.length_b   1.000
_cell.length_c   1.000
_cell.angle_alpha   90.00
_cell.angle_beta   90.00
_cell.angle_gamma   90.00
#
_symmetry.space_group_name_H-M   'P 1'
#
loop_
_entity.id
_entity.type
_entity.pdbx_description
1 polymer ?
#
loop_
_entity_poly.entity_id
_entity_poly.type
_entity_poly.pdbx_seq_one_letter_code
_entity_poly.pdbx_strand_id
1 'polypeptide(L)'
;MQSYTEITDTMTLTASRPLLLNNDKSIMSCFSGTAFPTINLQVGMLCLRTDTWQLWQLKDATPTWVLIADISKTYLSKETADTYYAALAHNHNSTYAALVHNHDGGAITAGTVASARLPAPLQQITAAVNWGAVTIGGVNGGWAGINFSGTGMYFLVGGDSHGFWTGSAWKWHVNNGVLSVGVVPVANVSGLGSAATCNTGTAVGNVPAVQADGKLPASVIPVDLSSRVAKSGDTMTGQLNGTVFKSTGASSASTGFKISTGADLGALFKDINYTAVQTVSISNPEGWCGQPTSLSVSGGISGNNLSLGINCNCLCNCGG
;
A
#
# COMPACT_ATOMS: atom_id res chain seq x y z
N MET A 1 85.72 -32.77 37.81
CA MET A 1 86.46 -34.02 38.06
C MET A 1 85.55 -35.17 37.65
N GLN A 2 85.99 -36.10 36.80
CA GLN A 2 85.15 -37.17 36.23
C GLN A 2 85.69 -38.57 36.51
N SER A 3 86.39 -38.70 37.64
CA SER A 3 87.37 -39.77 37.85
C SER A 3 86.88 -40.75 38.91
N TYR A 4 85.65 -41.25 38.76
CA TYR A 4 85.23 -42.39 39.58
C TYR A 4 85.96 -43.65 39.15
N THR A 5 86.63 -44.26 40.11
CA THR A 5 87.37 -45.50 39.95
C THR A 5 86.80 -46.53 40.90
N GLU A 6 86.40 -47.67 40.38
CA GLU A 6 85.97 -48.80 41.20
C GLU A 6 87.15 -49.32 42.03
N ILE A 7 86.91 -49.49 43.34
CA ILE A 7 87.90 -50.03 44.28
C ILE A 7 87.55 -51.50 44.47
N THR A 8 88.41 -52.39 43.98
CA THR A 8 88.20 -53.83 44.06
C THR A 8 88.54 -54.36 45.46
N ASP A 9 88.00 -55.52 45.80
CA ASP A 9 88.25 -56.23 47.06
C ASP A 9 89.72 -56.69 47.24
N THR A 10 90.50 -56.68 46.17
CA THR A 10 91.94 -57.00 46.16
C THR A 10 92.85 -55.80 46.49
N MET A 11 92.32 -54.58 46.63
CA MET A 11 93.14 -53.39 46.90
C MET A 11 93.50 -53.27 48.38
N THR A 12 94.76 -52.92 48.68
CA THR A 12 95.17 -52.62 50.06
C THR A 12 94.54 -51.32 50.55
N LEU A 13 94.41 -51.14 51.88
CA LEU A 13 93.90 -49.90 52.48
C LEU A 13 94.72 -48.68 52.06
N THR A 14 96.05 -48.82 51.98
CA THR A 14 96.97 -47.76 51.54
C THR A 14 96.72 -47.36 50.09
N ALA A 15 96.47 -48.33 49.19
CA ALA A 15 96.18 -48.07 47.78
C ALA A 15 94.77 -47.48 47.56
N SER A 16 93.81 -47.86 48.40
CA SER A 16 92.41 -47.42 48.29
C SER A 16 92.19 -45.98 48.74
N ARG A 17 92.97 -45.49 49.72
CA ARG A 17 92.83 -44.13 50.29
C ARG A 17 92.81 -42.99 49.26
N PRO A 18 93.77 -42.88 48.31
CA PRO A 18 93.72 -41.82 47.30
C PRO A 18 92.54 -41.95 46.32
N LEU A 19 92.10 -43.18 46.03
CA LEU A 19 90.96 -43.44 45.15
C LEU A 19 89.64 -43.02 45.81
N LEU A 20 89.46 -43.34 47.11
CA LEU A 20 88.30 -42.89 47.89
C LEU A 20 88.17 -41.36 47.87
N LEU A 21 89.27 -40.65 48.18
CA LEU A 21 89.27 -39.20 48.19
C LEU A 21 88.91 -38.61 46.80
N ASN A 22 89.36 -39.25 45.72
CA ASN A 22 89.04 -38.81 44.35
C ASN A 22 87.60 -39.14 43.97
N ASN A 23 87.07 -40.29 44.41
CA ASN A 23 85.66 -40.65 44.22
C ASN A 23 84.75 -39.67 44.96
N ASP A 24 85.06 -39.35 46.22
CA ASP A 24 84.33 -38.38 47.03
C ASP A 24 84.31 -37.00 46.37
N LYS A 25 85.47 -36.53 45.87
CA LYS A 25 85.55 -35.26 45.12
C LYS A 25 84.78 -35.29 43.80
N SER A 26 84.75 -36.43 43.11
CA SER A 26 83.96 -36.60 41.88
C SER A 26 82.47 -36.51 42.17
N ILE A 27 82.00 -37.16 43.23
CA ILE A 27 80.59 -37.11 43.67
C ILE A 27 80.22 -35.70 44.12
N MET A 28 81.02 -35.07 44.98
CA MET A 28 80.77 -33.69 45.47
C MET A 28 80.71 -32.67 44.33
N SER A 29 81.48 -32.87 43.27
CA SER A 29 81.47 -31.99 42.10
C SER A 29 80.43 -32.38 41.05
N CYS A 30 79.56 -33.36 41.32
CA CYS A 30 78.62 -33.93 40.35
C CYS A 30 79.31 -34.28 39.03
N PHE A 31 80.46 -34.94 39.10
CA PHE A 31 81.26 -35.35 37.94
C PHE A 31 81.52 -34.20 36.95
N SER A 32 81.87 -33.01 37.47
CA SER A 32 81.95 -31.80 36.65
C SER A 32 83.00 -31.88 35.53
N GLY A 33 82.69 -31.36 34.35
CA GLY A 33 83.63 -31.30 33.23
C GLY A 33 83.02 -30.79 31.94
N THR A 34 83.80 -30.75 30.87
CA THR A 34 83.37 -30.27 29.54
C THR A 34 82.82 -31.38 28.63
N ALA A 35 82.80 -32.62 29.10
CA ALA A 35 82.25 -33.79 28.40
C ALA A 35 81.45 -34.66 29.39
N PHE A 36 80.83 -35.74 28.93
CA PHE A 36 80.22 -36.73 29.84
C PHE A 36 81.26 -37.79 30.23
N PRO A 37 81.21 -38.34 31.45
CA PRO A 37 81.92 -39.57 31.77
C PRO A 37 81.56 -40.69 30.77
N THR A 38 82.54 -41.51 30.41
CA THR A 38 82.37 -42.61 29.45
C THR A 38 82.69 -44.00 30.03
N ILE A 39 83.24 -44.04 31.24
CA ILE A 39 83.65 -45.27 31.94
C ILE A 39 83.05 -45.30 33.34
N ASN A 40 82.95 -46.51 33.91
CA ASN A 40 82.46 -46.75 35.27
C ASN A 40 81.12 -46.05 35.55
N LEU A 41 80.21 -46.13 34.57
CA LEU A 41 78.93 -45.46 34.58
C LEU A 41 77.95 -46.13 35.57
N GLN A 42 77.26 -45.30 36.35
CA GLN A 42 76.23 -45.74 37.28
C GLN A 42 74.93 -45.01 36.95
N VAL A 43 73.84 -45.74 36.71
CA VAL A 43 72.53 -45.13 36.43
C VAL A 43 72.14 -44.22 37.60
N GLY A 44 71.69 -43.00 37.28
CA GLY A 44 71.42 -41.95 38.26
C GLY A 44 72.60 -41.03 38.56
N MET A 45 73.82 -41.33 38.07
CA MET A 45 74.99 -40.45 38.18
C MET A 45 74.67 -39.05 37.63
N LEU A 46 75.09 -38.02 38.36
CA LEU A 46 74.97 -36.63 37.93
C LEU A 46 76.24 -36.18 37.20
N CYS A 47 76.10 -35.36 36.15
CA CYS A 47 77.20 -34.72 35.45
C CYS A 47 76.89 -33.22 35.28
N LEU A 48 77.68 -32.36 35.93
CA LEU A 48 77.65 -30.91 35.69
C LEU A 48 78.55 -30.57 34.50
N ARG A 49 77.93 -30.20 33.38
CA ARG A 49 78.64 -29.71 32.20
C ARG A 49 79.11 -28.27 32.43
N THR A 50 80.40 -28.08 32.68
CA THR A 50 80.98 -26.78 33.05
C THR A 50 81.13 -25.83 31.87
N ASP A 51 81.04 -26.33 30.64
CA ASP A 51 81.04 -25.53 29.41
C ASP A 51 79.66 -24.91 29.12
N THR A 52 78.58 -25.59 29.51
CA THR A 52 77.19 -25.13 29.26
C THR A 52 76.45 -24.72 30.53
N TRP A 53 77.00 -24.99 31.71
CA TRP A 53 76.32 -24.80 33.00
C TRP A 53 75.00 -25.57 33.06
N GLN A 54 75.04 -26.84 32.65
CA GLN A 54 73.89 -27.73 32.64
C GLN A 54 74.14 -28.96 33.51
N LEU A 55 73.17 -29.32 34.34
CA LEU A 55 73.18 -30.52 35.15
C LEU A 55 72.40 -31.63 34.45
N TRP A 56 73.06 -32.76 34.26
CA TRP A 56 72.53 -33.93 33.58
C TRP A 56 72.51 -35.13 34.51
N GLN A 57 71.57 -36.05 34.29
CA GLN A 57 71.48 -37.33 34.99
C GLN A 57 71.52 -38.49 34.00
N LEU A 58 72.32 -39.53 34.30
CA LEU A 58 72.40 -40.73 33.49
C LEU A 58 71.15 -41.60 33.68
N LYS A 59 70.41 -41.88 32.59
CA LYS A 59 69.18 -42.69 32.62
C LYS A 59 69.42 -44.18 32.39
N ASP A 60 70.43 -44.53 31.62
CA ASP A 60 70.80 -45.91 31.32
C ASP A 60 72.31 -46.06 31.10
N ALA A 61 72.81 -47.30 31.18
CA ALA A 61 74.23 -47.61 31.01
C ALA A 61 74.69 -47.60 29.53
N THR A 62 73.79 -47.34 28.58
CA THR A 62 74.09 -47.14 27.14
C THR A 62 74.02 -45.65 26.84
N PRO A 63 75.06 -44.90 27.24
CA PRO A 63 74.94 -43.67 28.02
C PRO A 63 73.90 -42.67 27.49
N THR A 64 72.68 -42.75 28.02
CA THR A 64 71.64 -41.74 27.76
C THR A 64 71.60 -40.74 28.92
N TRP A 65 72.17 -39.55 28.69
CA TRP A 65 72.12 -38.44 29.64
C TRP A 65 70.87 -37.60 29.40
N VAL A 66 70.14 -37.29 30.47
CA VAL A 66 68.95 -36.43 30.42
C VAL A 66 69.25 -35.12 31.16
N LEU A 67 68.93 -34.00 30.52
CA LEU A 67 69.05 -32.67 31.13
C LEU A 67 68.01 -32.56 32.25
N ILE A 68 68.47 -32.27 33.47
CA ILE A 68 67.56 -32.08 34.62
C ILE A 68 67.49 -30.61 35.05
N ALA A 69 68.53 -29.83 34.78
CA ALA A 69 68.55 -28.41 35.11
C ALA A 69 69.55 -27.67 34.20
N ASP A 70 69.14 -26.53 33.64
CA ASP A 70 70.03 -25.59 32.96
C ASP A 70 70.30 -24.40 33.88
N ILE A 71 71.39 -24.45 34.65
CA ILE A 71 71.72 -23.43 35.64
C ILE A 71 72.33 -22.16 35.03
N SER A 72 72.45 -22.10 33.69
CA SER A 72 72.68 -20.84 32.98
C SER A 72 71.42 -19.98 32.86
N LYS A 73 70.24 -20.55 33.13
CA LYS A 73 68.95 -19.87 33.00
C LYS A 73 68.42 -19.38 34.35
N THR A 74 67.58 -18.34 34.29
CA THR A 74 66.80 -17.89 35.44
C THR A 74 65.62 -18.82 35.66
N TYR A 75 65.57 -19.46 36.83
CA TYR A 75 64.42 -20.26 37.23
C TYR A 75 63.29 -19.37 37.74
N LEU A 76 62.07 -19.67 37.31
CA LEU A 76 60.87 -19.06 37.87
C LEU A 76 60.36 -19.91 39.02
N SER A 77 59.99 -19.28 40.12
CA SER A 77 59.25 -19.96 41.18
C SER A 77 57.86 -20.34 40.67
N LYS A 78 57.24 -21.36 41.28
CA LYS A 78 55.87 -21.74 40.94
C LYS A 78 54.90 -20.58 41.16
N GLU A 79 54.98 -19.86 42.29
CA GLU A 79 54.16 -18.66 42.53
C GLU A 79 54.34 -17.61 41.42
N THR A 80 55.58 -17.36 41.00
CA THR A 80 55.88 -16.37 39.97
C THR A 80 55.36 -16.80 38.60
N ALA A 81 55.52 -18.09 38.26
CA ALA A 81 54.98 -18.65 37.03
C ALA A 81 53.45 -18.59 37.01
N ASP A 82 52.78 -18.94 38.10
CA ASP A 82 51.32 -18.86 38.21
C ASP A 82 50.84 -17.40 38.11
N THR A 83 51.55 -16.45 38.70
CA THR A 83 51.20 -15.02 38.60
C THR A 83 51.32 -14.50 37.17
N TYR A 84 52.39 -14.85 36.46
CA TYR A 84 52.63 -14.36 35.10
C TYR A 84 51.87 -15.14 34.02
N TYR A 85 51.61 -16.43 34.22
CA TYR A 85 51.05 -17.32 33.20
C TYR A 85 49.63 -17.84 33.51
N ALA A 86 49.14 -17.81 34.76
CA ALA A 86 47.73 -18.13 35.04
C ALA A 86 46.78 -16.97 34.67
N ALA A 87 47.30 -15.73 34.59
CA ALA A 87 46.57 -14.56 34.11
C ALA A 87 46.88 -14.19 32.65
N LEU A 88 47.72 -14.97 31.95
CA LEU A 88 47.91 -14.78 30.53
C LEU A 88 46.68 -15.33 29.81
N ALA A 89 45.73 -14.43 29.57
CA ALA A 89 44.79 -14.57 28.48
C ALA A 89 45.55 -15.10 27.26
N HIS A 90 45.39 -16.38 26.96
CA HIS A 90 45.78 -16.86 25.65
C HIS A 90 44.80 -16.19 24.69
N ASN A 91 45.33 -15.40 23.76
CA ASN A 91 44.50 -14.92 22.67
C ASN A 91 44.27 -16.11 21.73
N HIS A 92 43.06 -16.25 21.22
CA HIS A 92 42.76 -17.18 20.14
C HIS A 92 43.29 -16.60 18.81
N ASN A 93 44.60 -16.38 18.71
CA ASN A 93 45.24 -16.09 17.44
C ASN A 93 45.54 -17.39 16.68
N SER A 94 45.82 -17.28 15.39
CA SER A 94 45.99 -18.40 14.45
C SER A 94 47.09 -19.42 14.82
N THR A 95 47.86 -19.15 15.87
CA THR A 95 48.98 -19.99 16.32
C THR A 95 48.60 -20.92 17.47
N TYR A 96 47.58 -20.57 18.29
CA TYR A 96 47.25 -21.32 19.51
C TYR A 96 45.75 -21.62 19.71
N ALA A 97 44.87 -21.13 18.84
CA ALA A 97 43.48 -21.58 18.83
C ALA A 97 43.37 -22.92 18.08
N ALA A 98 42.62 -23.89 18.64
CA ALA A 98 42.05 -24.95 17.83
C ALA A 98 41.34 -24.29 16.63
N LEU A 99 41.73 -24.71 15.43
CA LEU A 99 41.36 -24.11 14.14
C LEU A 99 39.84 -23.92 13.96
N VAL A 100 39.02 -24.62 14.76
CA VAL A 100 37.59 -24.37 14.93
C VAL A 100 37.20 -24.73 16.37
N HIS A 101 36.75 -23.77 17.17
CA HIS A 101 35.82 -24.09 18.25
C HIS A 101 34.63 -23.14 18.15
N ASN A 102 33.45 -23.74 18.06
CA ASN A 102 32.19 -23.05 17.86
C ASN A 102 31.57 -22.81 19.25
N HIS A 103 31.12 -21.59 19.53
CA HIS A 103 30.28 -21.36 20.70
C HIS A 103 28.86 -21.79 20.33
N ASP A 104 28.37 -22.86 20.95
CA ASP A 104 26.94 -23.17 20.88
C ASP A 104 26.16 -22.03 21.54
N GLY A 105 25.10 -21.57 20.88
CA GLY A 105 24.39 -20.33 21.24
C GLY A 105 23.86 -20.25 22.68
N GLY A 106 23.80 -21.39 23.40
CA GLY A 106 23.44 -21.44 24.83
C GLY A 106 24.51 -20.93 25.80
N ALA A 107 25.77 -20.73 25.36
CA ALA A 107 26.87 -20.29 26.21
C ALA A 107 27.00 -18.75 26.34
N ILE A 108 26.22 -17.97 25.58
CA ILE A 108 26.27 -16.50 25.61
C ILE A 108 25.18 -15.98 26.57
N THR A 109 25.50 -15.93 27.86
CA THR A 109 24.54 -15.50 28.91
C THR A 109 24.58 -13.99 29.20
N ALA A 110 25.65 -13.27 28.81
CA ALA A 110 25.76 -11.80 28.83
C ALA A 110 26.99 -11.30 28.03
N GLY A 111 26.91 -10.09 27.43
CA GLY A 111 28.02 -9.40 26.75
C GLY A 111 27.61 -8.55 25.53
N THR A 112 28.45 -7.61 25.10
CA THR A 112 28.24 -6.84 23.86
C THR A 112 28.55 -7.73 22.66
N VAL A 113 27.51 -8.21 21.99
CA VAL A 113 27.53 -9.04 20.78
C VAL A 113 28.25 -8.45 19.56
N ALA A 114 28.73 -7.20 19.63
CA ALA A 114 29.39 -6.51 18.54
C ALA A 114 30.65 -7.23 18.01
N SER A 115 31.25 -8.13 18.81
CA SER A 115 32.39 -8.95 18.41
C SER A 115 32.06 -10.45 18.31
N ALA A 116 30.84 -10.86 18.67
CA ALA A 116 30.39 -12.24 18.53
C ALA A 116 30.00 -12.50 17.08
N ARG A 117 30.86 -13.21 16.34
CA ARG A 117 30.58 -13.65 14.98
C ARG A 117 29.52 -14.75 15.05
N LEU A 118 28.25 -14.38 15.04
CA LEU A 118 27.15 -15.34 15.02
C LEU A 118 27.27 -16.24 13.78
N PRO A 119 27.18 -17.57 13.92
CA PRO A 119 27.19 -18.47 12.77
C PRO A 119 26.01 -18.13 11.85
N ALA A 120 26.26 -18.12 10.54
CA ALA A 120 25.18 -17.99 9.57
C ALA A 120 24.13 -19.09 9.83
N PRO A 121 22.82 -18.75 9.93
CA PRO A 121 22.18 -17.55 9.39
C PRO A 121 21.74 -16.50 10.43
N LEU A 122 22.17 -16.60 11.70
CA LEU A 122 21.70 -15.72 12.78
C LEU A 122 22.44 -14.37 12.77
N GLN A 123 22.24 -13.53 11.74
CA GLN A 123 22.67 -12.14 11.80
C GLN A 123 21.72 -11.37 12.73
N GLN A 124 22.20 -11.09 13.95
CA GLN A 124 21.45 -10.35 14.97
C GLN A 124 21.17 -8.92 14.50
N ILE A 125 19.88 -8.58 14.46
CA ILE A 125 19.39 -7.22 14.31
C ILE A 125 19.81 -6.44 15.56
N THR A 126 20.89 -5.67 15.41
CA THR A 126 21.41 -4.84 16.50
C THR A 126 20.82 -3.44 16.39
N ALA A 127 20.36 -2.94 17.54
CA ALA A 127 19.90 -1.58 17.82
C ALA A 127 18.47 -1.23 17.36
N ALA A 128 17.54 -1.41 18.31
CA ALA A 128 16.37 -0.55 18.39
C ALA A 128 16.83 0.88 18.74
N VAL A 129 16.67 1.82 17.82
CA VAL A 129 16.65 3.26 18.13
C VAL A 129 15.22 3.69 18.39
N ASN A 130 15.04 4.48 19.45
CA ASN A 130 13.84 5.14 20.02
C ASN A 130 12.47 4.40 20.03
N TRP A 131 12.10 3.57 19.04
CA TRP A 131 10.77 2.93 18.88
C TRP A 131 10.80 1.42 18.59
N GLY A 132 11.85 0.68 18.97
CA GLY A 132 11.89 -0.78 18.71
C GLY A 132 12.11 -1.15 17.24
N ALA A 133 12.56 -0.21 16.40
CA ALA A 133 12.68 -0.39 14.96
C ALA A 133 13.89 -1.26 14.57
N VAL A 134 13.71 -2.08 13.54
CA VAL A 134 14.79 -2.81 12.86
C VAL A 134 15.47 -1.89 11.86
N THR A 135 16.77 -1.65 12.00
CA THR A 135 17.55 -0.90 11.00
C THR A 135 17.98 -1.85 9.89
N ILE A 136 17.52 -1.60 8.66
CA ILE A 136 17.95 -2.35 7.46
C ILE A 136 19.00 -1.51 6.75
N GLY A 137 20.26 -1.94 6.82
CA GLY A 137 21.36 -1.36 6.06
C GLY A 137 21.44 -1.96 4.65
N GLY A 138 21.71 -1.13 3.65
CA GLY A 138 21.90 -1.56 2.26
C GLY A 138 20.76 -1.14 1.35
N VAL A 139 21.11 -0.45 0.27
CA VAL A 139 20.22 -0.07 -0.81
C VAL A 139 20.70 -0.69 -2.11
N ASN A 140 19.81 -1.25 -2.91
CA ASN A 140 20.09 -1.69 -4.27
C ASN A 140 19.08 -1.05 -5.23
N GLY A 141 19.56 -0.32 -6.23
CA GLY A 141 18.70 0.40 -7.17
C GLY A 141 17.77 1.42 -6.49
N GLY A 142 18.15 1.95 -5.32
CA GLY A 142 17.34 2.91 -4.55
C GLY A 142 16.32 2.27 -3.57
N TRP A 143 16.34 0.96 -3.38
CA TRP A 143 15.42 0.24 -2.50
C TRP A 143 16.14 -0.42 -1.34
N ALA A 144 15.61 -0.26 -0.13
CA ALA A 144 15.94 -1.04 1.05
C ALA A 144 14.76 -1.96 1.39
N GLY A 145 15.00 -3.11 2.01
CA GLY A 145 13.89 -4.01 2.32
C GLY A 145 14.23 -5.34 2.97
N ILE A 146 13.18 -6.12 3.23
CA ILE A 146 13.24 -7.44 3.83
C ILE A 146 12.87 -8.48 2.77
N ASN A 147 13.70 -9.52 2.62
CA ASN A 147 13.43 -10.66 1.76
C ASN A 147 12.76 -11.79 2.54
N PHE A 148 11.55 -12.17 2.14
CA PHE A 148 10.84 -13.35 2.64
C PHE A 148 11.11 -14.54 1.70
N SER A 149 12.29 -15.14 1.82
CA SER A 149 12.78 -16.16 0.88
C SER A 149 11.86 -17.38 0.71
N GLY A 150 11.13 -17.77 1.76
CA GLY A 150 10.17 -18.87 1.70
C GLY A 150 8.93 -18.60 0.82
N THR A 151 8.63 -17.33 0.55
CA THR A 151 7.47 -16.92 -0.28
C THR A 151 7.88 -16.21 -1.56
N GLY A 152 9.17 -15.91 -1.75
CA GLY A 152 9.66 -15.12 -2.88
C GLY A 152 9.15 -13.67 -2.88
N MET A 153 8.71 -13.17 -1.73
CA MET A 153 8.22 -11.81 -1.58
C MET A 153 9.24 -10.93 -0.89
N TYR A 154 9.18 -9.63 -1.18
CA TYR A 154 10.04 -8.61 -0.60
C TYR A 154 9.15 -7.50 -0.06
N PHE A 155 9.37 -7.06 1.17
CA PHE A 155 8.87 -5.76 1.60
C PHE A 155 9.94 -4.74 1.26
N LEU A 156 9.65 -3.85 0.31
CA LEU A 156 10.59 -2.85 -0.19
C LEU A 156 10.11 -1.44 0.16
N VAL A 157 11.07 -0.58 0.48
CA VAL A 157 10.91 0.84 0.74
C VAL A 157 11.95 1.60 -0.08
N GLY A 158 11.50 2.55 -0.88
CA GLY A 158 12.31 3.53 -1.61
C GLY A 158 11.74 4.93 -1.36
N GLY A 159 12.25 5.95 -2.06
CA GLY A 159 11.92 7.37 -1.83
C GLY A 159 10.45 7.63 -1.46
N ASP A 160 9.56 7.59 -2.44
CA ASP A 160 8.11 7.82 -2.24
C ASP A 160 7.27 6.54 -2.35
N SER A 161 7.92 5.39 -2.47
CA SER A 161 7.26 4.12 -2.77
C SER A 161 7.58 3.06 -1.73
N HIS A 162 6.57 2.32 -1.29
CA HIS A 162 6.76 1.17 -0.40
C HIS A 162 5.67 0.12 -0.60
N GLY A 163 6.00 -1.16 -0.39
CA GLY A 163 5.04 -2.24 -0.52
C GLY A 163 5.65 -3.63 -0.65
N PHE A 164 4.84 -4.57 -1.14
CA PHE A 164 5.21 -5.97 -1.36
C PHE A 164 5.49 -6.26 -2.84
N TRP A 165 6.71 -6.68 -3.12
CA TRP A 165 7.25 -7.00 -4.45
C TRP A 165 7.54 -8.50 -4.58
N THR A 166 7.45 -9.06 -5.79
CA THR A 166 7.66 -10.50 -6.07
C THR A 166 8.92 -10.81 -6.87
N GLY A 167 9.80 -9.82 -7.06
CA GLY A 167 10.94 -9.92 -7.98
C GLY A 167 10.62 -9.38 -9.37
N SER A 168 9.36 -9.47 -9.81
CA SER A 168 8.92 -9.07 -11.15
C SER A 168 7.72 -8.10 -11.17
N ALA A 169 6.88 -8.11 -10.13
CA ALA A 169 5.72 -7.23 -10.04
C ALA A 169 5.35 -6.87 -8.59
N TRP A 170 4.67 -5.74 -8.42
CA TRP A 170 4.06 -5.33 -7.16
C TRP A 170 2.78 -6.12 -6.94
N LYS A 171 2.59 -6.63 -5.72
CA LYS A 171 1.31 -7.23 -5.29
C LYS A 171 0.46 -6.24 -4.53
N TRP A 172 1.11 -5.35 -3.81
CA TRP A 172 0.50 -4.23 -3.12
C TRP A 172 1.56 -3.15 -2.97
N HIS A 173 1.30 -1.92 -3.40
CA HIS A 173 2.24 -0.82 -3.12
C HIS A 173 1.58 0.55 -3.15
N VAL A 174 2.16 1.44 -2.37
CA VAL A 174 1.86 2.86 -2.38
C VAL A 174 2.98 3.57 -3.12
N ASN A 175 2.63 4.52 -3.97
CA ASN A 175 3.56 5.40 -4.65
C ASN A 175 3.08 6.85 -4.48
N ASN A 176 3.94 7.71 -3.93
CA ASN A 176 3.65 9.10 -3.64
C ASN A 176 2.33 9.28 -2.86
N GLY A 177 2.15 8.44 -1.83
CA GLY A 177 0.96 8.46 -0.96
C GLY A 177 -0.31 7.83 -1.53
N VAL A 178 -0.31 7.37 -2.78
CA VAL A 178 -1.47 6.74 -3.43
C VAL A 178 -1.28 5.23 -3.55
N LEU A 179 -2.30 4.44 -3.20
CA LEU A 179 -2.29 3.00 -3.46
C LEU A 179 -2.35 2.75 -4.97
N SER A 180 -1.21 2.37 -5.56
CA SER A 180 -1.08 2.18 -7.01
C SER A 180 -1.38 0.74 -7.45
N VAL A 181 -1.21 -0.24 -6.55
CA VAL A 181 -1.54 -1.65 -6.80
C VAL A 181 -2.11 -2.25 -5.52
N GLY A 182 -3.16 -3.04 -5.65
CA GLY A 182 -3.86 -3.71 -4.55
C GLY A 182 -5.25 -3.11 -4.30
N VAL A 183 -5.95 -3.66 -3.31
CA VAL A 183 -7.26 -3.18 -2.86
C VAL A 183 -7.25 -3.01 -1.35
N VAL A 184 -7.90 -1.95 -0.87
CA VAL A 184 -8.22 -1.80 0.56
C VAL A 184 -9.66 -2.26 0.75
N PRO A 185 -9.94 -3.20 1.67
CA PRO A 185 -11.31 -3.55 2.02
C PRO A 185 -12.08 -2.32 2.48
N VAL A 186 -13.26 -2.09 1.89
CA VAL A 186 -14.12 -0.92 2.17
C VAL A 186 -14.47 -0.82 3.67
N ALA A 187 -14.61 -1.95 4.36
CA ALA A 187 -14.86 -2.02 5.80
C ALA A 187 -13.76 -1.37 6.65
N ASN A 188 -12.54 -1.22 6.11
CA ASN A 188 -11.40 -0.62 6.81
C ASN A 188 -11.19 0.86 6.44
N VAL A 189 -12.07 1.46 5.64
CA VAL A 189 -11.97 2.86 5.23
C VAL A 189 -13.07 3.67 5.91
N SER A 190 -12.69 4.50 6.87
CA SER A 190 -13.61 5.40 7.58
C SER A 190 -13.96 6.63 6.73
N GLY A 191 -15.16 7.17 6.91
CA GLY A 191 -15.59 8.40 6.22
C GLY A 191 -16.08 8.20 4.78
N LEU A 192 -16.14 6.96 4.31
CA LEU A 192 -16.87 6.64 3.08
C LEU A 192 -18.37 6.85 3.32
N GLY A 193 -18.98 7.70 2.50
CA GLY A 193 -20.44 7.84 2.45
C GLY A 193 -21.10 6.60 1.85
N SER A 194 -22.41 6.43 2.07
CA SER A 194 -23.19 5.29 1.55
C SER A 194 -23.10 5.12 0.03
N ALA A 195 -22.95 6.21 -0.73
CA ALA A 195 -22.79 6.15 -2.18
C ALA A 195 -21.46 5.49 -2.62
N ALA A 196 -20.40 5.61 -1.81
CA ALA A 196 -19.08 5.06 -2.14
C ALA A 196 -18.99 3.54 -1.94
N THR A 197 -19.97 2.94 -1.27
CA THR A 197 -20.05 1.49 -1.02
C THR A 197 -21.03 0.77 -1.95
N CYS A 198 -21.83 1.52 -2.71
CA CYS A 198 -22.77 1.00 -3.69
C CYS A 198 -22.10 0.73 -5.04
N ASN A 199 -22.57 -0.31 -5.74
CA ASN A 199 -22.21 -0.53 -7.14
C ASN A 199 -22.75 0.58 -8.03
N THR A 200 -22.14 0.82 -9.20
CA THR A 200 -22.71 1.72 -10.21
C THR A 200 -23.73 1.01 -11.09
N GLY A 201 -24.68 1.74 -11.69
CA GLY A 201 -25.65 1.21 -12.65
C GLY A 201 -27.10 1.62 -12.38
N THR A 202 -28.04 1.03 -13.12
CA THR A 202 -29.47 1.40 -13.09
C THR A 202 -30.35 0.45 -12.25
N ALA A 203 -29.76 -0.61 -11.69
CA ALA A 203 -30.46 -1.51 -10.79
C ALA A 203 -30.80 -0.83 -9.46
N VAL A 204 -31.87 -1.27 -8.79
CA VAL A 204 -32.26 -0.77 -7.47
C VAL A 204 -31.12 -1.00 -6.47
N GLY A 205 -30.72 0.05 -5.76
CA GLY A 205 -29.62 0.03 -4.78
C GLY A 205 -28.24 0.41 -5.34
N ASN A 206 -28.10 0.57 -6.66
CA ASN A 206 -26.89 1.08 -7.30
C ASN A 206 -26.91 2.61 -7.43
N VAL A 207 -25.73 3.21 -7.55
CA VAL A 207 -25.57 4.64 -7.89
C VAL A 207 -25.58 4.79 -9.42
N PRO A 208 -26.54 5.53 -9.99
CA PRO A 208 -26.59 5.79 -11.42
C PRO A 208 -25.36 6.58 -11.88
N ALA A 209 -24.70 6.11 -12.93
CA ALA A 209 -23.62 6.87 -13.56
C ALA A 209 -24.20 8.08 -14.31
N VAL A 210 -23.61 9.26 -14.09
CA VAL A 210 -23.92 10.46 -14.87
C VAL A 210 -23.37 10.26 -16.29
N GLN A 211 -24.20 10.54 -17.29
CA GLN A 211 -23.83 10.44 -18.71
C GLN A 211 -22.88 11.58 -19.11
N ALA A 212 -22.27 11.47 -20.29
CA ALA A 212 -21.30 12.46 -20.78
C ALA A 212 -21.89 13.89 -20.91
N ASP A 213 -23.21 14.01 -21.02
CA ASP A 213 -23.95 15.28 -21.07
C ASP A 213 -24.32 15.84 -19.68
N GLY A 214 -23.83 15.23 -18.60
CA GLY A 214 -24.09 15.64 -17.24
C GLY A 214 -25.46 15.22 -16.68
N LYS A 215 -26.21 14.36 -17.39
CA LYS A 215 -27.55 13.93 -16.97
C LYS A 215 -27.58 12.50 -16.44
N LEU A 216 -28.61 12.18 -15.67
CA LEU A 216 -28.92 10.80 -15.31
C LEU A 216 -29.54 10.07 -16.50
N PRO A 217 -29.33 8.75 -16.64
CA PRO A 217 -29.99 7.95 -17.68
C PRO A 217 -31.52 8.06 -17.56
N ALA A 218 -32.21 8.19 -18.70
CA ALA A 218 -33.67 8.30 -18.74
C ALA A 218 -34.39 7.12 -18.06
N SER A 219 -33.78 5.93 -18.05
CA SER A 219 -34.30 4.74 -17.37
C SER A 219 -34.36 4.86 -15.85
N VAL A 220 -33.59 5.79 -15.27
CA VAL A 220 -33.49 6.02 -13.82
C VAL A 220 -34.39 7.15 -13.36
N ILE A 221 -34.78 8.05 -14.26
CA ILE A 221 -35.71 9.14 -13.94
C ILE A 221 -37.13 8.57 -14.09
N PRO A 222 -37.88 8.33 -13.01
CA PRO A 222 -39.25 7.85 -13.08
C PRO A 222 -40.18 9.02 -13.45
N VAL A 223 -39.93 9.66 -14.61
CA VAL A 223 -40.80 10.68 -15.15
C VAL A 223 -41.32 10.19 -16.49
N ASP A 224 -42.54 9.67 -16.46
CA ASP A 224 -43.29 9.52 -17.68
C ASP A 224 -43.73 10.92 -18.17
N LEU A 225 -42.91 11.51 -19.06
CA LEU A 225 -43.27 12.76 -19.74
C LEU A 225 -44.41 12.54 -20.76
N SER A 226 -44.68 11.30 -21.17
CA SER A 226 -45.68 11.00 -22.19
C SER A 226 -47.11 11.20 -21.67
N SER A 227 -47.33 11.18 -20.36
CA SER A 227 -48.63 11.54 -19.77
C SER A 227 -48.76 13.01 -19.38
N ARG A 228 -47.69 13.82 -19.46
CA ARG A 228 -47.65 15.18 -18.89
C ARG A 228 -47.61 16.32 -19.92
N VAL A 229 -47.31 16.04 -21.18
CA VAL A 229 -47.25 17.08 -22.23
C VAL A 229 -48.06 16.62 -23.43
N ALA A 230 -48.97 17.48 -23.91
CA ALA A 230 -49.70 17.24 -25.15
C ALA A 230 -48.71 17.12 -26.31
N LYS A 231 -48.81 16.05 -27.08
CA LYS A 231 -47.99 15.75 -28.26
C LYS A 231 -48.70 16.17 -29.54
N SER A 232 -47.95 16.27 -30.63
CA SER A 232 -48.53 16.47 -31.96
C SER A 232 -49.53 15.35 -32.26
N GLY A 233 -50.78 15.72 -32.55
CA GLY A 233 -51.88 14.77 -32.76
C GLY A 233 -52.71 14.44 -31.52
N ASP A 234 -52.29 14.85 -30.32
CA ASP A 234 -53.12 14.71 -29.12
C ASP A 234 -54.36 15.60 -29.25
N THR A 235 -55.54 14.98 -29.19
CA THR A 235 -56.80 15.71 -29.12
C THR A 235 -57.03 16.09 -27.66
N MET A 236 -56.93 17.38 -27.33
CA MET A 236 -57.38 17.85 -26.02
C MET A 236 -58.91 17.68 -25.96
N THR A 237 -59.35 16.56 -25.38
CA THR A 237 -60.77 16.28 -25.15
C THR A 237 -61.15 16.84 -23.78
N GLY A 238 -62.06 17.81 -23.78
CA GLY A 238 -62.49 18.53 -22.59
C GLY A 238 -63.09 19.88 -22.96
N GLN A 239 -64.06 20.35 -22.19
CA GLN A 239 -64.58 21.71 -22.35
C GLN A 239 -63.47 22.68 -21.94
N LEU A 240 -62.88 23.37 -22.92
CA LEU A 240 -61.98 24.49 -22.67
C LEU A 240 -62.80 25.57 -21.94
N ASN A 241 -62.69 25.60 -20.62
CA ASN A 241 -63.50 26.46 -19.78
C ASN A 241 -62.91 27.89 -19.72
N GLY A 242 -62.75 28.47 -20.91
CA GLY A 242 -62.42 29.88 -21.10
C GLY A 242 -63.63 30.56 -21.73
N THR A 243 -64.27 31.47 -21.00
CA THR A 243 -65.53 32.12 -21.37
C THR A 243 -65.44 32.96 -22.65
N VAL A 244 -64.24 33.13 -23.24
CA VAL A 244 -64.06 33.96 -24.42
C VAL A 244 -62.90 33.47 -25.31
N PHE A 245 -63.22 32.97 -26.51
CA PHE A 245 -62.27 32.91 -27.62
C PHE A 245 -62.27 34.27 -28.33
N LYS A 246 -61.30 35.13 -28.01
CA LYS A 246 -61.07 36.42 -28.70
C LYS A 246 -60.01 36.23 -29.78
N SER A 247 -60.39 36.35 -31.05
CA SER A 247 -59.41 36.60 -32.13
C SER A 247 -59.11 38.10 -32.16
N THR A 248 -57.91 38.51 -31.76
CA THR A 248 -57.51 39.94 -31.73
C THR A 248 -56.86 40.43 -33.03
N GLY A 249 -56.99 39.69 -34.13
CA GLY A 249 -56.44 40.07 -35.44
C GLY A 249 -57.43 40.90 -36.27
N ALA A 250 -56.96 42.01 -36.84
CA ALA A 250 -57.71 42.87 -37.77
C ALA A 250 -58.08 42.20 -39.12
N SER A 251 -57.71 40.93 -39.31
CA SER A 251 -57.98 40.12 -40.50
C SER A 251 -58.64 38.82 -40.05
N SER A 252 -59.97 38.84 -39.90
CA SER A 252 -60.81 37.81 -39.26
C SER A 252 -60.91 36.46 -39.99
N ALA A 253 -60.02 36.13 -40.93
CA ALA A 253 -60.16 34.94 -41.78
C ALA A 253 -59.41 33.69 -41.29
N SER A 254 -58.53 33.80 -40.29
CA SER A 254 -57.73 32.66 -39.80
C SER A 254 -57.42 32.81 -38.31
N THR A 255 -58.06 31.99 -37.49
CA THR A 255 -57.82 31.89 -36.05
C THR A 255 -56.78 30.81 -35.72
N GLY A 256 -56.48 29.92 -36.67
CA GLY A 256 -55.66 28.73 -36.47
C GLY A 256 -56.40 27.60 -35.76
N PHE A 257 -57.60 27.85 -35.23
CA PHE A 257 -58.48 26.86 -34.62
C PHE A 257 -59.45 26.35 -35.68
N LYS A 258 -59.09 25.23 -36.31
CA LYS A 258 -59.93 24.54 -37.28
C LYS A 258 -60.90 23.60 -36.59
N ILE A 259 -62.13 23.53 -37.06
CA ILE A 259 -63.06 22.45 -36.71
C ILE A 259 -62.69 21.18 -37.49
N SER A 260 -63.32 20.05 -37.17
CA SER A 260 -63.02 18.72 -37.75
C SER A 260 -63.09 18.67 -39.27
N THR A 261 -63.85 19.55 -39.91
CA THR A 261 -63.96 19.66 -41.37
C THR A 261 -62.79 20.42 -42.02
N GLY A 262 -61.83 20.90 -41.23
CA GLY A 262 -60.69 21.70 -41.68
C GLY A 262 -61.02 23.19 -41.87
N ALA A 263 -62.29 23.59 -41.73
CA ALA A 263 -62.71 24.99 -41.76
C ALA A 263 -62.21 25.73 -40.51
N ASP A 264 -61.70 26.94 -40.70
CA ASP A 264 -61.29 27.82 -39.60
C ASP A 264 -62.52 28.48 -38.97
N LEU A 265 -62.59 28.54 -37.64
CA LEU A 265 -63.69 29.21 -36.93
C LEU A 265 -63.88 30.67 -37.37
N GLY A 266 -62.80 31.38 -37.71
CA GLY A 266 -62.86 32.76 -38.21
C GLY A 266 -63.64 32.90 -39.52
N ALA A 267 -63.57 31.89 -40.40
CA ALA A 267 -64.34 31.88 -41.64
C ALA A 267 -65.84 31.63 -41.37
N LEU A 268 -66.16 30.71 -40.46
CA LEU A 268 -67.55 30.31 -40.16
C LEU A 268 -68.40 31.46 -39.59
N PHE A 269 -67.81 32.29 -38.73
CA PHE A 269 -68.53 33.41 -38.10
C PHE A 269 -68.62 34.66 -38.98
N LYS A 270 -67.94 34.69 -40.14
CA LYS A 270 -68.03 35.79 -41.09
C LYS A 270 -69.35 35.78 -41.87
N ASP A 271 -69.89 34.59 -42.16
CA ASP A 271 -71.01 34.42 -43.09
C ASP A 271 -72.41 34.62 -42.46
N ILE A 272 -72.52 34.68 -41.13
CA ILE A 272 -73.81 34.79 -40.43
C ILE A 272 -74.41 36.21 -40.48
N ASN A 273 -73.64 37.24 -40.87
CA ASN A 273 -74.04 38.63 -40.64
C ASN A 273 -74.64 39.42 -41.83
N TYR A 274 -74.88 38.89 -43.04
CA TYR A 274 -75.24 39.81 -44.17
C TYR A 274 -76.13 39.30 -45.32
N THR A 275 -76.83 38.17 -45.22
CA THR A 275 -77.49 37.55 -46.40
C THR A 275 -79.03 37.55 -46.43
N ALA A 276 -79.74 38.11 -45.44
CA ALA A 276 -81.19 37.88 -45.34
C ALA A 276 -82.13 39.02 -45.79
N VAL A 277 -81.65 40.21 -46.21
CA VAL A 277 -82.56 41.30 -46.63
C VAL A 277 -82.06 41.94 -47.93
N GLN A 278 -82.39 41.32 -49.06
CA GLN A 278 -82.07 41.84 -50.38
C GLN A 278 -83.38 42.14 -51.13
N THR A 279 -83.77 43.42 -51.13
CA THR A 279 -84.80 44.04 -51.97
C THR A 279 -86.27 43.76 -51.59
N VAL A 280 -86.97 44.77 -51.06
CA VAL A 280 -88.44 44.80 -50.97
C VAL A 280 -88.96 45.71 -52.08
N SER A 281 -89.64 45.14 -53.07
CA SER A 281 -90.31 45.88 -54.15
C SER A 281 -91.81 46.00 -53.85
N ILE A 282 -92.36 47.21 -53.84
CA ILE A 282 -93.80 47.47 -53.66
C ILE A 282 -94.39 47.86 -55.01
N SER A 283 -95.32 47.08 -55.55
CA SER A 283 -96.13 47.41 -56.74
C SER A 283 -97.52 47.86 -56.28
N ASN A 284 -97.93 49.09 -56.63
CA ASN A 284 -99.25 49.62 -56.28
C ASN A 284 -100.30 49.07 -57.27
N PRO A 285 -101.38 48.39 -56.84
CA PRO A 285 -102.48 48.03 -57.72
C PRO A 285 -103.32 49.27 -58.03
N GLU A 286 -103.56 49.53 -59.32
CA GLU A 286 -104.35 50.65 -59.81
C GLU A 286 -105.77 50.65 -59.19
N GLY A 287 -106.18 51.78 -58.60
CA GLY A 287 -107.59 52.00 -58.21
C GLY A 287 -107.87 52.52 -56.81
N TRP A 288 -106.86 52.80 -55.97
CA TRP A 288 -107.09 53.33 -54.61
C TRP A 288 -106.79 54.82 -54.53
N CYS A 289 -107.77 55.57 -54.04
CA CYS A 289 -107.73 57.00 -53.82
C CYS A 289 -106.66 57.39 -52.77
N GLY A 290 -105.80 58.34 -53.14
CA GLY A 290 -104.84 58.99 -52.24
C GLY A 290 -103.43 58.42 -52.33
N GLN A 291 -102.48 59.25 -52.79
CA GLN A 291 -101.06 58.90 -52.71
C GLN A 291 -100.65 58.77 -51.23
N PRO A 292 -100.03 57.66 -50.78
CA PRO A 292 -99.48 57.59 -49.44
C PRO A 292 -98.32 58.59 -49.34
N THR A 293 -98.49 59.64 -48.54
CA THR A 293 -97.49 60.72 -48.35
C THR A 293 -96.36 60.34 -47.38
N SER A 294 -96.42 59.15 -46.78
CA SER A 294 -95.30 58.55 -46.05
C SER A 294 -95.48 57.04 -45.90
N LEU A 295 -94.40 56.29 -46.04
CA LEU A 295 -94.33 54.86 -45.72
C LEU A 295 -93.63 54.74 -44.36
N SER A 296 -94.39 54.45 -43.30
CA SER A 296 -93.82 54.03 -42.02
C SER A 296 -93.79 52.50 -41.98
N VAL A 297 -92.60 51.93 -42.13
CA VAL A 297 -92.40 50.49 -41.95
C VAL A 297 -92.26 50.22 -40.45
N SER A 298 -93.32 49.73 -39.81
CA SER A 298 -93.23 49.09 -38.49
C SER A 298 -93.28 47.58 -38.67
N GLY A 299 -92.10 46.97 -38.80
CA GLY A 299 -91.95 45.51 -38.90
C GLY A 299 -91.08 44.99 -37.77
N GLY A 300 -91.60 44.10 -36.93
CA GLY A 300 -90.82 43.30 -36.00
C GLY A 300 -90.45 41.96 -36.65
N ILE A 301 -89.23 41.47 -36.38
CA ILE A 301 -88.79 40.14 -36.82
C ILE A 301 -89.28 39.11 -35.80
N SER A 302 -90.01 38.09 -36.26
CA SER A 302 -90.41 36.94 -35.45
C SER A 302 -89.97 35.67 -36.18
N GLY A 303 -88.99 34.97 -35.60
CA GLY A 303 -88.34 33.83 -36.27
C GLY A 303 -87.65 34.26 -37.58
N ASN A 304 -87.87 33.50 -38.64
CA ASN A 304 -87.30 33.76 -39.98
C ASN A 304 -88.20 34.63 -40.87
N ASN A 305 -89.32 35.16 -40.37
CA ASN A 305 -90.29 35.92 -41.16
C ASN A 305 -90.21 37.42 -40.81
N LEU A 306 -90.17 38.26 -41.87
CA LEU A 306 -90.30 39.71 -41.80
C LEU A 306 -91.73 40.10 -42.19
N SER A 307 -92.52 40.57 -41.22
CA SER A 307 -93.84 41.15 -41.51
C SER A 307 -93.70 42.65 -41.73
N LEU A 308 -94.18 43.13 -42.88
CA LEU A 308 -94.24 44.55 -43.23
C LEU A 308 -95.71 44.97 -43.27
N GLY A 309 -96.14 45.80 -42.32
CA GLY A 309 -97.46 46.41 -42.33
C GLY A 309 -97.44 47.72 -43.11
N ILE A 310 -98.38 47.92 -44.03
CA ILE A 310 -98.61 49.22 -44.68
C ILE A 310 -99.80 49.87 -43.96
N ASN A 311 -99.59 51.03 -43.34
CA ASN A 311 -100.66 51.82 -42.74
C ASN A 311 -101.12 52.89 -43.74
N CYS A 312 -102.31 52.74 -44.31
CA CYS A 312 -102.93 53.78 -45.15
C CYS A 312 -103.69 54.77 -44.27
N ASN A 313 -103.12 55.95 -44.04
CA ASN A 313 -103.79 57.03 -43.31
C ASN A 313 -104.57 57.91 -44.30
N CYS A 314 -105.74 57.44 -44.73
CA CYS A 314 -106.57 58.19 -45.68
C CYS A 314 -107.34 59.30 -44.95
N LEU A 315 -106.94 60.56 -45.14
CA LEU A 315 -107.75 61.74 -44.78
C LEU A 315 -108.90 61.89 -45.79
N CYS A 316 -109.91 61.03 -45.69
CA CYS A 316 -111.15 61.18 -46.46
C CYS A 316 -112.08 62.16 -45.72
N ASN A 317 -112.14 63.39 -46.22
CA ASN A 317 -113.18 64.36 -45.90
C ASN A 317 -114.52 63.89 -46.50
N CYS A 318 -115.35 63.21 -45.71
CA CYS A 318 -116.73 62.93 -46.08
C CYS A 318 -117.63 63.84 -45.22
N GLY A 319 -118.06 64.96 -45.81
CA GLY A 319 -118.90 65.96 -45.15
C GLY A 319 -120.31 65.46 -44.80
N GLY A 320 -120.78 65.94 -43.65
CA GLY A 320 -122.14 65.91 -43.13
C GLY A 320 -122.18 66.79 -41.88
#